data_AF-A0A7R8XE20-F1
#
_entry.id   AF-A0A7R8XE20-F1
#
_cell.length_a   1.000
_cell.length_b   1.000
_cell.length_c   1.000
_cell.angle_alpha   90.00
_cell.angle_beta   90.00
_cell.angle_gamma   90.00
#
_symmetry.space_group_name_H-M   'P 1'
#
loop_
_entity.id
_entity.type
_entity.pdbx_description
1 polymer ?
#
loop_
_entity_poly.entity_id
_entity_poly.type
_entity_poly.pdbx_seq_one_letter_code
_entity_poly.pdbx_strand_id
1 'polypeptide(L)'
;MEVGKEEEPMMNGGDQEEGAPCITNAFAASPERSTIQPHFDSLQISTDGSFLLGASNLNGQRWDGSIWLWRDSQALLIPSKARAAYFNPAGISDVAFLDKGQKVLAAEDTGVIHILKADEDEDGKGYFAHLAAVEENDDAILSLSVNHQTEIVISGSADKRSETFHLQLPRNEVECYFAT
;
A
#
# COMPACT_ATOMS: atom_id res chain seq x y z
N MET A 1 52.50 7.25 46.18
CA MET A 1 52.47 7.80 44.81
C MET A 1 52.04 6.69 43.90
N GLU A 2 50.72 6.54 43.77
CA GLU A 2 50.09 5.76 42.72
C GLU A 2 50.21 6.53 41.40
N VAL A 3 50.46 5.81 40.30
CA VAL A 3 50.04 6.22 38.97
C VAL A 3 49.56 4.94 38.28
N GLY A 4 48.26 4.68 38.40
CA GLY A 4 47.55 3.70 37.58
C GLY A 4 47.50 4.20 36.14
N LYS A 5 47.74 3.30 35.19
CA LYS A 5 47.48 3.56 33.77
C LYS A 5 46.00 3.27 33.54
N GLU A 6 45.24 4.31 33.23
CA GLU A 6 43.87 4.21 32.74
C GLU A 6 43.90 3.73 31.28
N GLU A 7 43.13 2.67 30.98
CA GLU A 7 42.83 2.23 29.62
C GLU A 7 41.65 3.06 29.10
N GLU A 8 41.84 3.76 27.98
CA GLU A 8 40.76 4.45 27.27
C GLU A 8 39.88 3.44 26.52
N PRO A 9 38.54 3.48 26.68
CA PRO A 9 37.65 2.68 25.83
C PRO A 9 37.48 3.35 24.46
N MET A 10 37.78 2.59 23.41
CA MET A 10 37.56 3.00 22.02
C MET A 10 36.07 3.22 21.74
N MET A 11 35.75 4.44 21.31
CA MET A 11 34.46 4.85 20.77
C MET A 11 34.18 4.06 19.48
N ASN A 12 33.26 3.10 19.51
CA ASN A 12 32.62 2.60 18.30
C ASN A 12 31.56 3.61 17.86
N GLY A 13 32.00 4.64 17.14
CA GLY A 13 31.12 5.54 16.40
C GLY A 13 30.72 4.87 15.09
N GLY A 14 29.50 4.36 15.07
CA GLY A 14 28.86 3.78 13.91
C GLY A 14 27.37 3.81 14.19
N ASP A 15 26.80 5.01 14.23
CA ASP A 15 25.37 5.22 14.20
C ASP A 15 24.86 4.62 12.89
N GLN A 16 24.45 3.35 12.95
CA GLN A 16 23.51 2.81 11.99
C GLN A 16 22.24 3.63 12.21
N GLU A 17 21.95 4.56 11.31
CA GLU A 17 20.62 5.13 11.18
C GLU A 17 19.68 3.94 10.93
N GLU A 18 19.08 3.44 12.02
CA GLU A 18 17.88 2.61 11.94
C GLU A 18 16.86 3.43 11.16
N GLY A 19 16.64 3.04 9.91
CA GLY A 19 15.65 3.66 9.03
C GLY A 19 14.35 3.78 9.82
N ALA A 20 13.86 5.02 9.93
CA ALA A 20 12.67 5.34 10.68
C ALA A 20 11.54 4.39 10.23
N PRO A 21 10.83 3.73 11.17
CA PRO A 21 9.68 2.91 10.79
C PRO A 21 8.69 3.82 10.07
N CYS A 22 8.36 3.46 8.83
CA CYS A 22 7.24 4.05 8.10
C CYS A 22 6.03 4.04 9.03
N ILE A 23 5.39 5.20 9.16
CA ILE A 23 4.30 5.45 10.11
C ILE A 23 3.08 4.66 9.64
N THR A 24 2.98 3.38 9.98
CA THR A 24 1.84 2.51 9.61
C THR A 24 0.61 2.84 10.46
N ASN A 25 -0.02 4.00 10.21
CA ASN A 25 -1.33 4.34 10.76
C ASN A 25 -2.47 3.97 9.80
N ALA A 26 -2.29 2.91 9.03
CA ALA A 26 -3.37 2.33 8.25
C ALA A 26 -4.07 1.25 9.07
N PHE A 27 -5.35 1.46 9.34
CA PHE A 27 -6.14 0.53 10.13
C PHE A 27 -6.70 -0.54 9.19
N ALA A 28 -6.25 -1.79 9.35
CA ALA A 28 -6.98 -2.95 8.84
C ALA A 28 -8.39 -2.89 9.46
N ALA A 29 -9.40 -2.55 8.67
CA ALA A 29 -10.77 -2.46 9.16
C ALA A 29 -11.63 -3.54 8.54
N SER A 30 -12.50 -4.12 9.38
CA SER A 30 -13.46 -5.13 8.94
C SER A 30 -14.50 -4.49 7.99
N PRO A 31 -14.74 -5.06 6.80
CA PRO A 31 -15.68 -4.51 5.81
C PRO A 31 -17.14 -4.40 6.29
N GLU A 32 -17.53 -5.20 7.29
CA GLU A 32 -18.94 -5.37 7.70
C GLU A 32 -19.60 -4.12 8.32
N ARG A 33 -18.81 -3.18 8.83
CA ARG A 33 -19.31 -1.98 9.53
C ARG A 33 -18.92 -0.66 8.87
N SER A 34 -18.34 -0.72 7.69
CA SER A 34 -17.77 0.45 7.02
C SER A 34 -18.59 0.86 5.80
N THR A 35 -18.52 2.14 5.48
CA THR A 35 -19.16 2.71 4.28
C THR A 35 -18.09 3.02 3.25
N ILE A 36 -18.36 2.71 1.99
CA ILE A 36 -17.48 3.08 0.87
C ILE A 36 -17.56 4.60 0.69
N GLN A 37 -16.42 5.26 0.48
CA GLN A 37 -16.38 6.69 0.16
C GLN A 37 -17.17 7.01 -1.13
N PRO A 38 -17.73 8.23 -1.24
CA PRO A 38 -18.70 8.56 -2.29
C PRO A 38 -18.12 8.77 -3.69
N HIS A 39 -16.82 8.98 -3.84
CA HIS A 39 -16.17 9.15 -5.16
C HIS A 39 -15.39 7.89 -5.47
N PHE A 40 -15.67 7.26 -6.62
CA PHE A 40 -14.95 6.09 -7.09
C PHE A 40 -13.87 6.57 -8.06
N ASP A 41 -12.62 6.32 -7.71
CA ASP A 41 -11.47 6.87 -8.44
C ASP A 41 -10.89 5.84 -9.42
N SER A 42 -10.91 4.56 -9.06
CA SER A 42 -10.38 3.48 -9.92
C SER A 42 -11.11 2.15 -9.70
N LEU A 43 -11.26 1.37 -10.77
CA LEU A 43 -11.86 0.04 -10.77
C LEU A 43 -11.04 -0.90 -11.65
N GLN A 44 -10.58 -1.99 -11.07
CA GLN A 44 -9.83 -3.04 -11.76
C GLN A 44 -10.58 -4.37 -11.69
N ILE A 45 -10.50 -5.15 -12.77
CA ILE A 45 -11.06 -6.50 -12.84
C ILE A 45 -9.92 -7.46 -13.14
N SER A 46 -9.65 -8.37 -12.22
CA SER A 46 -8.63 -9.41 -12.38
C SER A 46 -9.16 -10.55 -13.27
N THR A 47 -8.25 -11.28 -13.89
CA THR A 47 -8.56 -12.46 -14.72
C THR A 47 -9.28 -13.60 -13.99
N ASP A 48 -9.22 -13.63 -12.66
CA ASP A 48 -9.97 -14.57 -11.81
C ASP A 48 -11.41 -14.11 -11.51
N GLY A 49 -11.82 -12.95 -12.04
CA GLY A 49 -13.12 -12.34 -11.80
C GLY A 49 -13.20 -11.50 -10.52
N SER A 50 -12.08 -11.27 -9.83
CA SER A 50 -12.05 -10.36 -8.68
C SER A 50 -12.17 -8.89 -9.11
N PHE A 51 -12.89 -8.09 -8.33
CA PHE A 51 -13.09 -6.66 -8.52
C PHE A 51 -12.36 -5.89 -7.44
N LEU A 52 -11.49 -4.97 -7.83
CA LEU A 52 -10.78 -4.07 -6.92
C LEU A 52 -11.24 -2.64 -7.18
N LEU A 53 -11.76 -1.98 -6.15
CA LEU A 53 -12.25 -0.61 -6.20
C LEU A 53 -11.38 0.27 -5.31
N GLY A 54 -10.92 1.41 -5.82
CA GLY A 54 -10.42 2.54 -5.03
C GLY A 54 -11.47 3.64 -4.96
N ALA A 55 -11.67 4.20 -3.76
CA ALA A 55 -12.65 5.25 -3.52
C ALA A 55 -12.14 6.29 -2.52
N SER A 56 -12.53 7.55 -2.70
CA SER A 56 -12.07 8.67 -1.89
C SER A 56 -13.20 9.62 -1.49
N ASN A 57 -13.01 10.29 -0.36
CA ASN A 57 -13.86 11.37 0.08
C ASN A 57 -13.27 12.72 -0.32
N LEU A 58 -13.55 13.18 -1.53
CA LEU A 58 -13.04 14.44 -2.06
C LEU A 58 -13.81 15.68 -1.56
N ASN A 59 -14.61 15.52 -0.50
CA ASN A 59 -15.39 16.61 0.08
C ASN A 59 -15.52 16.49 1.61
N GLY A 60 -16.07 17.52 2.24
CA GLY A 60 -16.30 17.54 3.68
C GLY A 60 -15.02 17.79 4.50
N GLN A 61 -14.99 17.23 5.72
CA GLN A 61 -13.94 17.52 6.71
C GLN A 61 -12.70 16.62 6.59
N ARG A 62 -12.79 15.52 5.86
CA ARG A 62 -11.71 14.52 5.73
C ARG A 62 -11.58 14.10 4.28
N TRP A 63 -10.36 14.10 3.77
CA TRP A 63 -10.01 13.56 2.47
C TRP A 63 -9.34 12.21 2.65
N ASP A 64 -10.13 11.26 3.11
CA ASP A 64 -9.72 9.88 3.31
C ASP A 64 -10.11 9.02 2.11
N GLY A 65 -9.53 7.82 2.06
CA GLY A 65 -9.74 6.88 0.99
C GLY A 65 -9.89 5.46 1.50
N SER A 66 -10.28 4.57 0.60
CA SER A 66 -10.33 3.14 0.86
C SER A 66 -10.16 2.34 -0.41
N ILE A 67 -9.74 1.09 -0.23
CA ILE A 67 -9.81 0.10 -1.28
C ILE A 67 -10.63 -1.10 -0.83
N TRP A 68 -11.26 -1.77 -1.80
CA TRP A 68 -12.19 -2.86 -1.56
C TRP A 68 -12.03 -3.95 -2.61
N LEU A 69 -12.08 -5.20 -2.16
CA LEU A 69 -11.97 -6.38 -3.01
C LEU A 69 -13.25 -7.20 -2.94
N TRP A 70 -13.83 -7.55 -4.09
CA TRP A 70 -14.91 -8.53 -4.20
C TRP A 70 -14.52 -9.66 -5.13
N ARG A 71 -15.15 -10.82 -4.95
CA ARG A 71 -15.09 -11.95 -5.90
C ARG A 71 -16.40 -12.20 -6.64
N ASP A 72 -17.51 -11.63 -6.15
CA ASP A 72 -18.83 -11.79 -6.74
C ASP A 72 -19.34 -10.45 -7.26
N SER A 73 -19.58 -10.39 -8.57
CA SER A 73 -20.17 -9.22 -9.25
C SER A 73 -21.53 -8.80 -8.66
N GLN A 74 -22.34 -9.75 -8.17
CA GLN A 74 -23.65 -9.46 -7.57
C GLN A 74 -23.54 -8.89 -6.16
N ALA A 75 -22.34 -8.97 -5.57
CA ALA A 75 -22.00 -8.43 -4.26
C ALA A 75 -21.25 -7.09 -4.35
N LEU A 76 -20.89 -6.64 -5.56
CA LEU A 76 -20.13 -5.41 -5.76
C LEU A 76 -20.85 -4.21 -5.12
N LEU A 77 -20.08 -3.34 -4.47
CA LEU A 77 -20.57 -2.17 -3.71
C LEU A 77 -21.40 -2.51 -2.46
N ILE A 78 -21.49 -3.78 -2.05
CA ILE A 78 -22.05 -4.18 -0.76
C ILE A 78 -20.89 -4.41 0.22
N PRO A 79 -20.63 -3.49 1.17
CA PRO A 79 -19.45 -3.55 2.05
C PRO A 79 -19.34 -4.85 2.85
N SER A 80 -20.47 -5.33 3.39
CA SER A 80 -20.53 -6.57 4.17
C SER A 80 -20.28 -7.85 3.35
N LYS A 81 -20.23 -7.75 2.03
CA LYS A 81 -19.88 -8.86 1.14
C LYS A 81 -18.51 -8.68 0.47
N ALA A 82 -17.78 -7.62 0.83
CA ALA A 82 -16.41 -7.48 0.39
C ALA A 82 -15.55 -8.59 1.00
N ARG A 83 -14.65 -9.13 0.19
CA ARG A 83 -13.63 -10.08 0.63
C ARG A 83 -12.59 -9.40 1.51
N ALA A 84 -12.19 -8.19 1.19
CA ALA A 84 -11.23 -7.42 1.98
C ALA A 84 -11.46 -5.93 1.79
N ALA A 85 -11.09 -5.14 2.80
CA ALA A 85 -11.09 -3.68 2.75
C ALA A 85 -9.86 -3.11 3.47
N TYR A 86 -9.46 -1.91 3.06
CA TYR A 86 -8.38 -1.13 3.64
C TYR A 86 -8.80 0.33 3.67
N PHE A 87 -8.55 1.02 4.78
CA PHE A 87 -8.89 2.42 4.96
C PHE A 87 -7.63 3.23 5.12
N ASN A 88 -7.61 4.35 4.41
CA ASN A 88 -6.44 5.17 4.28
C ASN A 88 -6.76 6.62 4.70
N PRO A 89 -5.93 7.27 5.52
CA PRO A 89 -6.16 8.65 5.92
C PRO A 89 -6.10 9.66 4.76
N ALA A 90 -5.49 9.27 3.65
CA ALA A 90 -5.35 10.03 2.42
C ALA A 90 -6.23 9.44 1.30
N GLY A 91 -6.52 10.25 0.28
CA GLY A 91 -7.32 9.83 -0.87
C GLY A 91 -6.62 8.75 -1.68
N ILE A 92 -7.39 7.81 -2.24
CA ILE A 92 -6.87 6.81 -3.18
C ILE A 92 -7.04 7.34 -4.60
N SER A 93 -5.95 7.51 -5.32
CA SER A 93 -5.96 8.04 -6.68
C SER A 93 -6.03 6.94 -7.74
N ASP A 94 -5.37 5.81 -7.52
CA ASP A 94 -5.41 4.66 -8.43
C ASP A 94 -5.13 3.34 -7.69
N VAL A 95 -5.57 2.23 -8.28
CA VAL A 95 -5.34 0.88 -7.77
C VAL A 95 -4.96 -0.06 -8.90
N ALA A 96 -4.15 -1.08 -8.59
CA ALA A 96 -3.77 -2.10 -9.55
C ALA A 96 -3.63 -3.47 -8.89
N PHE A 97 -3.93 -4.53 -9.63
CA PHE A 97 -3.55 -5.88 -9.21
C PHE A 97 -2.06 -6.11 -9.48
N LEU A 98 -1.40 -6.82 -8.58
CA LEU A 98 -0.05 -7.37 -8.81
C LEU A 98 -0.14 -8.82 -9.27
N ASP A 99 -1.03 -9.57 -8.62
CA ASP A 99 -1.31 -10.96 -8.95
C ASP A 99 -2.82 -11.20 -9.14
N LYS A 100 -3.20 -12.47 -9.29
CA LYS A 100 -4.60 -12.86 -9.45
C LYS A 100 -5.35 -12.73 -8.12
N GLY A 101 -5.87 -11.54 -7.86
CA GLY A 101 -6.87 -11.30 -6.83
C GLY A 101 -6.37 -11.41 -5.39
N GLN A 102 -5.07 -11.30 -5.11
CA GLN A 102 -4.52 -11.33 -3.75
C GLN A 102 -3.69 -10.11 -3.42
N LYS A 103 -2.64 -9.84 -4.20
CA LYS A 103 -1.75 -8.69 -4.02
C LYS A 103 -2.18 -7.53 -4.89
N VAL A 104 -2.22 -6.34 -4.31
CA VAL A 104 -2.69 -5.11 -4.96
C VAL A 104 -1.79 -3.94 -4.59
N LEU A 105 -1.81 -2.93 -5.44
CA LEU A 105 -1.28 -1.61 -5.20
C LEU A 105 -2.43 -0.64 -4.92
N ALA A 106 -2.21 0.29 -4.01
CA ALA A 106 -3.06 1.46 -3.81
C ALA A 106 -2.17 2.70 -3.79
N ALA A 107 -2.35 3.58 -4.77
CA ALA A 107 -1.68 4.88 -4.83
C ALA A 107 -2.52 5.93 -4.11
N GLU A 108 -1.86 6.80 -3.33
CA GLU A 108 -2.50 7.90 -2.62
C GLU A 108 -2.11 9.29 -3.15
N ASP A 109 -2.92 10.28 -2.77
CA ASP A 109 -2.79 11.70 -3.15
C ASP A 109 -1.65 12.46 -2.45
N THR A 110 -0.92 11.79 -1.55
CA THR A 110 0.25 12.30 -0.83
C THR A 110 1.59 11.90 -1.46
N GLY A 111 1.59 11.02 -2.47
CA GLY A 111 2.82 10.52 -3.10
C GLY A 111 3.23 9.10 -2.72
N VAL A 112 2.43 8.37 -1.92
CA VAL A 112 2.76 7.01 -1.47
C VAL A 112 2.06 5.93 -2.28
N ILE A 113 2.73 4.80 -2.48
CA ILE A 113 2.14 3.57 -3.02
C ILE A 113 2.15 2.50 -1.94
N HIS A 114 0.99 2.02 -1.53
CA HIS A 114 0.86 0.88 -0.62
C HIS A 114 0.85 -0.43 -1.40
N ILE A 115 1.59 -1.41 -0.89
CA ILE A 115 1.62 -2.78 -1.39
C ILE A 115 0.87 -3.64 -0.38
N LEU A 116 -0.27 -4.17 -0.79
CA LEU A 116 -1.24 -4.79 0.09
C LEU A 116 -1.52 -6.23 -0.36
N LYS A 117 -1.84 -7.11 0.59
CA LYS A 117 -2.25 -8.50 0.32
C LYS A 117 -3.55 -8.82 1.03
N ALA A 118 -4.54 -9.30 0.29
CA ALA A 118 -5.78 -9.81 0.87
C ALA A 118 -5.46 -11.06 1.71
N ASP A 119 -5.87 -11.02 2.98
CA ASP A 119 -5.72 -12.08 3.96
C ASP A 119 -7.02 -12.23 4.77
N GLU A 120 -7.09 -13.25 5.62
CA GLU A 120 -8.25 -13.54 6.47
C GLU A 120 -7.80 -13.68 7.93
N ASP A 121 -8.61 -13.17 8.87
CA ASP A 121 -8.35 -13.33 10.31
C ASP A 121 -8.81 -14.73 10.81
N GLU A 122 -8.66 -14.98 12.12
CA GLU A 122 -9.07 -16.25 12.74
C GLU A 122 -10.57 -16.52 12.62
N ASP A 123 -11.39 -15.48 12.47
CA ASP A 123 -12.84 -15.57 12.28
C ASP A 123 -13.23 -15.73 10.79
N GLY A 124 -12.26 -15.73 9.87
CA GLY A 124 -12.49 -15.76 8.42
C GLY A 124 -12.95 -14.42 7.84
N LYS A 125 -12.78 -13.31 8.57
CA LYS A 125 -13.05 -11.96 8.04
C LYS A 125 -11.83 -11.49 7.27
N GLY A 126 -12.04 -11.12 6.02
CA GLY A 126 -10.94 -10.69 5.20
C GLY A 126 -10.57 -9.22 5.37
N TYR A 127 -9.28 -8.95 5.26
CA TYR A 127 -8.65 -7.65 5.38
C TYR A 127 -7.48 -7.56 4.39
N PHE A 128 -6.90 -6.38 4.23
CA PHE A 128 -5.63 -6.22 3.53
C PHE A 128 -4.50 -6.11 4.55
N ALA A 129 -3.57 -7.07 4.52
CA ALA A 129 -2.29 -6.95 5.20
C ALA A 129 -1.40 -5.96 4.42
N HIS A 130 -0.85 -4.99 5.14
CA HIS A 130 0.14 -4.06 4.58
C HIS A 130 1.50 -4.75 4.50
N LEU A 131 2.07 -4.84 3.30
CA LEU A 131 3.36 -5.49 3.07
C LEU A 131 4.50 -4.48 3.03
N ALA A 132 4.31 -3.36 2.34
CA ALA A 132 5.30 -2.33 2.13
C ALA A 132 4.64 -1.03 1.64
N ALA A 133 5.41 0.07 1.69
CA ALA A 133 5.05 1.36 1.10
C ALA A 133 6.24 1.89 0.30
N VAL A 134 5.97 2.62 -0.78
CA VAL A 134 6.96 3.33 -1.59
C VAL A 134 6.65 4.83 -1.50
N GLU A 135 7.59 5.62 -1.01
CA GLU A 135 7.44 7.05 -0.70
C GLU A 135 8.47 7.90 -1.48
N GLU A 136 8.50 7.74 -2.81
CA GLU A 136 9.52 8.38 -3.66
C GLU A 136 8.99 9.62 -4.41
N ASN A 137 7.66 9.79 -4.46
CA ASN A 137 7.02 10.88 -5.18
C ASN A 137 6.77 12.05 -4.22
N ASP A 138 7.10 13.25 -4.66
CA ASP A 138 6.97 14.48 -3.85
C ASP A 138 5.54 15.08 -3.89
N ASP A 139 4.64 14.49 -4.67
CA ASP A 139 3.26 14.94 -4.91
C ASP A 139 2.36 13.74 -5.28
N ALA A 140 1.05 13.99 -5.40
CA ALA A 140 0.02 13.00 -5.68
C ALA A 140 0.37 12.06 -6.84
N ILE A 141 0.28 10.76 -6.59
CA ILE A 141 0.37 9.77 -7.66
C ILE A 141 -0.93 9.81 -8.43
N LEU A 142 -0.86 9.87 -9.76
CA LEU A 142 -2.03 10.05 -10.63
C LEU A 142 -2.41 8.77 -11.38
N SER A 143 -1.46 7.85 -11.57
CA SER A 143 -1.71 6.60 -12.30
C SER A 143 -0.69 5.52 -11.94
N LEU A 144 -1.15 4.28 -11.94
CA LEU A 144 -0.33 3.08 -11.85
C LEU A 144 -0.50 2.22 -13.10
N SER A 145 0.59 1.58 -13.52
CA SER A 145 0.54 0.55 -14.56
C SER A 145 1.42 -0.63 -14.16
N VAL A 146 0.89 -1.84 -14.29
CA VAL A 146 1.58 -3.07 -13.90
C VAL A 146 1.78 -3.96 -15.12
N ASN A 147 3.02 -4.37 -15.36
CA ASN A 147 3.35 -5.43 -16.29
C ASN A 147 3.45 -6.75 -15.52
N HIS A 148 2.38 -7.56 -15.58
CA HIS A 148 2.30 -8.84 -14.90
C HIS A 148 3.28 -9.91 -15.40
N GLN A 149 3.93 -9.73 -16.57
CA GLN A 149 4.92 -10.69 -17.08
C GLN A 149 6.31 -10.42 -16.54
N THR A 150 6.65 -9.15 -16.36
CA THR A 150 7.98 -8.72 -15.91
C THR A 150 8.01 -8.28 -14.44
N GLU A 151 6.84 -8.27 -13.77
CA GLU A 151 6.67 -7.78 -12.39
C GLU A 151 7.19 -6.34 -12.21
N ILE A 152 7.07 -5.54 -13.28
CA ILE A 152 7.43 -4.14 -13.30
C ILE A 152 6.18 -3.31 -13.05
N VAL A 153 6.32 -2.30 -12.20
CA VAL A 153 5.30 -1.28 -11.98
C VAL A 153 5.85 0.06 -12.42
N ILE A 154 4.99 0.85 -13.05
CA ILE A 154 5.25 2.23 -13.43
C ILE A 154 4.23 3.11 -12.71
N SER A 155 4.71 4.13 -12.00
CA SER A 155 3.88 5.22 -11.45
C SER A 155 4.07 6.50 -12.25
N GLY A 156 3.05 7.35 -12.26
CA GLY A 156 3.15 8.72 -12.75
C GLY A 156 2.58 9.68 -11.71
N SER A 157 3.34 10.71 -11.33
CA SER A 157 2.98 11.66 -10.28
C SER A 157 2.79 13.10 -10.80
N ALA A 158 2.04 13.89 -10.04
CA ALA A 158 1.86 15.32 -10.22
C ALA A 158 3.18 16.13 -10.07
N ASP A 159 4.20 15.54 -9.44
CA ASP A 159 5.55 16.12 -9.33
C ASP A 159 6.34 16.13 -10.67
N LYS A 160 5.70 15.61 -11.73
CA LYS A 160 6.20 15.49 -13.12
C LYS A 160 7.26 14.40 -13.29
N ARG A 161 7.32 13.44 -12.37
CA ARG A 161 8.16 12.24 -12.49
C ARG A 161 7.32 11.01 -12.84
N SER A 162 8.02 10.04 -13.38
CA SER A 162 7.49 8.69 -13.56
C SER A 162 8.55 7.73 -13.07
N GLU A 163 8.16 6.80 -12.23
CA GLU A 163 9.09 5.89 -11.58
C GLU A 163 8.78 4.47 -12.00
N THR A 164 9.84 3.69 -12.18
CA THR A 164 9.74 2.29 -12.52
C THR A 164 10.40 1.49 -11.43
N PHE A 165 9.64 0.58 -10.82
CA PHE A 165 10.12 -0.30 -9.78
C PHE A 165 9.80 -1.75 -10.10
N HIS A 166 10.78 -2.61 -9.82
CA HIS A 166 10.59 -4.05 -9.84
C HIS A 166 10.06 -4.48 -8.49
N LEU A 167 8.99 -5.25 -8.52
CA LEU A 167 8.52 -5.94 -7.33
C LEU A 167 9.17 -7.31 -7.32
N GLN A 168 10.31 -7.44 -6.64
CA GLN A 168 10.75 -8.77 -6.23
C GLN A 168 9.87 -9.17 -5.08
N LEU A 169 8.86 -9.99 -5.38
CA LEU A 169 8.00 -10.62 -4.40
C LEU A 169 8.54 -12.03 -4.12
N PRO A 170 9.50 -12.26 -3.20
CA PRO A 170 9.49 -13.55 -2.52
C PRO A 170 8.10 -13.75 -1.91
N ARG A 171 7.69 -15.00 -1.72
CA ARG A 171 6.30 -15.31 -1.32
C ARG A 171 5.82 -14.55 -0.07
N ASN A 172 6.75 -14.01 0.74
CA ASN A 172 6.50 -13.30 2.00
C ASN A 172 7.29 -11.97 2.23
N GLU A 173 8.13 -11.48 1.31
CA GLU A 173 8.81 -10.17 1.45
C GLU A 173 8.60 -9.36 0.16
N VAL A 174 8.78 -8.04 0.23
CA VAL A 174 8.66 -7.14 -0.93
C VAL A 174 9.94 -6.32 -1.00
N GLU A 175 10.74 -6.54 -2.03
CA GLU A 175 11.91 -5.71 -2.32
C GLU A 175 11.61 -4.88 -3.56
N CYS A 176 11.69 -3.55 -3.43
CA CYS A 176 11.52 -2.59 -4.52
C CYS A 176 12.88 -2.22 -5.09
N TYR A 177 13.09 -2.45 -6.39
CA TYR A 177 14.32 -2.06 -7.08
C TYR A 177 14.04 -1.07 -8.21
N PHE A 178 14.72 0.07 -8.16
CA PHE A 178 14.60 1.11 -9.17
C PHE A 178 15.45 0.78 -10.41
N ALA A 179 14.86 0.96 -11.59
CA ALA A 179 15.64 0.96 -12.82
C ALA A 179 16.35 2.32 -12.97
N THR A 180 17.67 2.30 -13.20
CA THR A 180 18.48 3.49 -13.52
C THR A 180 18.57 3.72 -15.02
#